data_AF-A0AAQ2C8N0-F1
#
_entry.id   AF-A0AAQ2C8N0-F1
#
_cell.length_a   1.000
_cell.length_b   1.000
_cell.length_c   1.000
_cell.angle_alpha   90.00
_cell.angle_beta   90.00
_cell.angle_gamma   90.00
#
_symmetry.space_group_name_H-M   'P 1'
#
loop_
_entity.id
_entity.type
_entity.pdbx_description
1 polymer ?
#
loop_
_entity_poly.entity_id
_entity_poly.type
_entity_poly.pdbx_seq_one_letter_code
_entity_poly.pdbx_strand_id
1 'polypeptide(L)'
;MDDPRAKMEGNNLLNLGAPHLDWSKTPGRRPGFWLSAASVVLAVLLPFPAAIAAGLGLSFAMQAFQVIPAGARGRGLVITSLALASATILVVVARTIAAILF
;
A
#
# COMPACT_ATOMS: atom_id res chain seq x y z
N MET A 1 19.50 -3.77 15.18
CA MET A 1 18.66 -4.99 15.08
C MET A 1 18.15 -4.99 13.65
N ASP A 2 19.07 -5.35 12.75
CA ASP A 2 18.93 -5.26 11.32
C ASP A 2 18.55 -6.64 10.81
N ASP A 3 17.35 -6.79 10.26
CA ASP A 3 16.88 -8.08 9.76
C ASP A 3 17.73 -8.49 8.54
N PRO A 4 18.55 -9.56 8.63
CA PRO A 4 19.45 -9.97 7.56
C PRO A 4 18.73 -10.39 6.27
N ARG A 5 17.41 -10.56 6.30
CA ARG A 5 16.58 -10.96 5.15
C ARG A 5 16.38 -9.83 4.13
N ALA A 6 16.54 -8.57 4.54
CA ALA A 6 16.41 -7.42 3.64
C ALA A 6 17.59 -7.30 2.65
N LYS A 7 18.73 -7.96 2.91
CA LYS A 7 19.93 -7.94 2.04
C LYS A 7 19.96 -9.05 0.97
N MET A 8 18.94 -9.90 0.90
CA MET A 8 18.92 -11.05 -0.03
C MET A 8 18.35 -10.72 -1.41
N GLU A 9 17.71 -9.56 -1.56
CA GLU A 9 17.12 -9.13 -2.82
C GLU A 9 18.15 -8.37 -3.67
N GLY A 10 18.66 -9.04 -4.70
CA GLY A 10 19.70 -8.52 -5.61
C GLY A 10 20.93 -9.42 -5.77
N ASN A 11 21.17 -10.38 -4.86
CA ASN A 11 22.39 -11.19 -4.85
C ASN A 11 22.27 -12.59 -5.49
N ASN A 12 21.22 -12.86 -6.27
CA ASN A 12 21.03 -14.14 -6.97
C ASN A 12 21.05 -15.40 -6.06
N LEU A 13 20.95 -15.23 -4.73
CA LEU A 13 21.00 -16.29 -3.72
C LEU A 13 19.79 -17.24 -3.77
N LEU A 14 18.68 -16.79 -4.38
CA LEU A 14 17.52 -17.63 -4.69
C LEU A 14 17.86 -18.77 -5.67
N ASN A 15 18.80 -18.56 -6.59
CA ASN A 15 19.30 -19.61 -7.49
C ASN A 15 20.30 -20.57 -6.79
N LEU A 16 20.76 -20.23 -5.59
CA LEU A 16 21.71 -21.01 -4.79
C LEU A 16 21.02 -21.86 -3.71
N GLY A 17 19.69 -22.02 -3.79
CA GLY A 17 18.92 -22.86 -2.85
C GLY A 17 18.52 -22.17 -1.55
N ALA A 18 18.62 -20.84 -1.46
CA ALA A 18 18.07 -20.10 -0.33
C ALA A 18 16.54 -20.28 -0.26
N PRO A 19 15.95 -20.43 0.94
CA PRO A 19 14.52 -20.64 1.10
C PRO A 19 13.73 -19.49 0.44
N HIS A 20 12.67 -19.86 -0.28
CA HIS A 20 11.79 -18.93 -1.00
C HIS A 20 11.41 -17.76 -0.07
N LEU A 21 11.71 -16.53 -0.48
CA LEU A 21 11.34 -15.36 0.31
C LEU A 21 9.82 -15.24 0.35
N ASP A 22 9.25 -15.34 1.56
CA ASP A 22 7.80 -15.22 1.75
C ASP A 22 7.39 -13.74 1.75
N TRP A 23 7.14 -13.20 0.55
CA TRP A 23 6.64 -11.85 0.30
C TRP A 23 5.26 -11.58 0.91
N SER A 24 4.62 -12.58 1.53
CA SER A 24 3.40 -12.37 2.28
C SER A 24 3.64 -11.61 3.61
N LYS A 25 4.89 -11.53 4.05
CA LYS A 25 5.28 -10.90 5.33
C LYS A 25 5.90 -9.51 5.17
N THR A 26 5.90 -8.94 3.97
CA THR A 26 6.50 -7.62 3.72
C THR A 26 5.90 -6.55 4.64
N PRO A 27 6.73 -5.83 5.43
CA PRO A 27 6.27 -4.71 6.24
C PRO A 27 5.61 -3.66 5.32
N GLY A 28 4.50 -3.07 5.74
CA GLY A 28 3.71 -2.16 4.91
C GLY A 28 2.52 -2.82 4.18
N ARG A 29 2.58 -4.11 3.85
CA ARG A 29 1.51 -4.79 3.06
C ARG A 29 0.17 -4.86 3.78
N ARG A 30 0.17 -5.37 5.02
CA ARG A 30 -1.03 -5.44 5.88
C ARG A 30 -1.49 -4.05 6.35
N PRO A 31 -0.62 -3.21 6.95
CA PRO A 31 -1.05 -1.90 7.43
C PRO A 31 -1.53 -0.99 6.29
N GLY A 32 -0.86 -1.01 5.13
CA GLY A 32 -1.29 -0.24 3.95
C GLY A 32 -2.67 -0.64 3.43
N PHE A 33 -2.95 -1.95 3.34
CA PHE A 33 -4.28 -2.43 2.93
C PHE A 33 -5.38 -1.98 3.90
N TRP A 34 -5.18 -2.15 5.21
CA TRP A 34 -6.18 -1.76 6.20
C TRP A 34 -6.39 -0.25 6.26
N LEU A 35 -5.33 0.55 6.10
CA LEU A 35 -5.48 2.00 6.00
C LEU A 35 -6.22 2.43 4.74
N SER A 36 -5.91 1.84 3.58
CA SER A 36 -6.65 2.10 2.34
C SER A 36 -8.12 1.70 2.45
N ALA A 37 -8.42 0.58 3.11
CA ALA A 37 -9.80 0.17 3.34
C ALA A 37 -10.53 1.12 4.30
N ALA A 38 -9.88 1.51 5.40
CA ALA A 38 -10.42 2.47 6.36
C ALA A 38 -10.66 3.85 5.71
N SER A 39 -9.77 4.29 4.81
CA SER A 39 -9.92 5.56 4.13
C SER A 39 -11.15 5.60 3.23
N VAL A 40 -11.49 4.50 2.56
CA VAL A 40 -12.73 4.39 1.76
C VAL A 40 -13.97 4.53 2.64
N VAL A 41 -14.00 3.86 3.80
CA VAL A 41 -15.12 3.96 4.74
C VAL A 41 -15.23 5.39 5.28
N LEU A 42 -14.10 6.00 5.63
CA LEU A 42 -14.06 7.38 6.12
C LEU A 42 -14.45 8.39 5.05
N ALA A 43 -14.20 8.14 3.76
CA ALA A 43 -14.45 9.11 2.68
C ALA A 43 -15.92 9.55 2.59
N VAL A 44 -16.83 8.65 2.96
CA VAL A 44 -18.27 8.91 2.99
C VAL A 44 -18.62 9.84 4.15
N LEU A 45 -18.12 9.54 5.35
CA LEU A 45 -18.48 10.20 6.61
C LEU A 45 -17.69 11.51 6.85
N LEU A 46 -16.38 11.47 6.60
CA LEU A 46 -15.39 12.42 7.07
C LEU A 46 -14.28 12.58 6.01
N PRO A 47 -14.45 13.48 5.02
CA PRO A 47 -13.57 13.58 3.86
C PRO A 47 -12.12 13.97 4.22
N PHE A 48 -11.91 14.83 5.21
CA PHE A 48 -10.57 15.23 5.66
C PHE A 48 -9.79 14.08 6.33
N PRO A 49 -10.34 13.40 7.36
CA PRO A 49 -9.73 12.19 7.91
C PRO A 49 -9.48 11.09 6.89
N ALA A 50 -10.38 10.94 5.90
CA ALA A 50 -10.22 9.98 4.82
C ALA A 50 -8.98 10.28 3.95
N ALA A 51 -8.73 11.55 3.63
CA ALA A 51 -7.53 11.94 2.87
C ALA A 51 -6.24 11.59 3.62
N ILE A 52 -6.20 11.82 4.94
CA ILE A 52 -5.04 11.50 5.78
C ILE A 52 -4.82 9.97 5.81
N ALA A 53 -5.87 9.19 6.07
CA ALA A 53 -5.80 7.74 6.07
C ALA A 53 -5.39 7.18 4.70
N ALA A 54 -5.89 7.77 3.61
CA ALA A 54 -5.52 7.39 2.26
C ALA A 54 -4.05 7.68 1.95
N GLY A 55 -3.52 8.85 2.35
CA GLY A 55 -2.12 9.20 2.16
C GLY A 55 -1.16 8.28 2.92
N LEU A 56 -1.51 7.93 4.16
CA LEU A 56 -0.75 6.96 4.95
C LEU A 56 -0.85 5.55 4.35
N GLY A 57 -2.04 5.11 3.92
CA GLY A 57 -2.25 3.84 3.23
C GLY A 57 -1.43 3.74 1.92
N LEU A 58 -1.40 4.83 1.15
CA LEU A 58 -0.59 4.94 -0.07
C LEU A 58 0.91 4.83 0.23
N SER A 59 1.39 5.49 1.29
CA SER A 59 2.80 5.45 1.70
C SER A 59 3.23 4.03 2.07
N PHE A 60 2.42 3.31 2.85
CA PHE A 60 2.68 1.92 3.19
C PHE A 60 2.57 0.98 1.98
N ALA A 61 1.60 1.22 1.08
CA ALA A 61 1.46 0.46 -0.15
C ALA A 61 2.66 0.67 -1.08
N MET A 62 3.17 1.90 -1.21
CA MET A 62 4.37 2.20 -2.00
C MET A 62 5.62 1.53 -1.43
N GLN A 63 5.81 1.57 -0.11
CA GLN A 63 6.92 0.85 0.55
C GLN A 63 6.84 -0.66 0.25
N ALA A 64 5.65 -1.26 0.38
CA ALA A 64 5.46 -2.67 0.05
C ALA A 64 5.63 -2.96 -1.46
N PHE A 65 5.29 -2.02 -2.33
CA PHE A 65 5.41 -2.17 -3.79
C PHE A 65 6.85 -2.13 -4.28
N GLN A 66 7.71 -1.32 -3.66
CA GLN A 66 9.14 -1.25 -3.98
C GLN A 66 9.90 -2.52 -3.58
N VAL A 67 9.41 -3.24 -2.57
CA VAL A 67 10.05 -4.45 -2.03
C VAL A 67 9.49 -5.73 -2.65
N ILE A 68 8.27 -5.72 -3.22
CA ILE A 68 7.67 -6.94 -3.79
C ILE A 68 7.94 -7.01 -5.31
N PRO A 69 8.71 -7.99 -5.80
CA PRO A 69 9.05 -8.10 -7.22
C PRO A 69 7.82 -8.40 -8.09
N ALA A 70 7.93 -8.07 -9.38
CA ALA A 70 6.86 -8.30 -10.35
C ALA A 70 6.59 -9.81 -10.50
N GLY A 71 5.33 -10.23 -10.35
CA GLY A 71 4.93 -11.64 -10.41
C GLY A 71 4.84 -12.37 -9.07
N ALA A 72 5.25 -11.76 -7.95
CA ALA A 72 5.07 -12.37 -6.63
C ALA A 72 3.59 -12.42 -6.21
N ARG A 73 3.16 -13.57 -5.64
CA ARG A 73 1.77 -13.85 -5.21
C ARG A 73 1.20 -12.82 -4.22
N GLY A 74 2.05 -12.03 -3.55
CA GLY A 74 1.66 -10.99 -2.59
C GLY A 74 1.40 -9.59 -3.18
N ARG A 75 1.69 -9.36 -4.47
CA ARG A 75 1.65 -8.04 -5.11
C ARG A 75 0.22 -7.55 -5.40
N GLY A 76 -0.72 -8.47 -5.60
CA GLY A 76 -2.13 -8.13 -5.85
C GLY A 76 -2.74 -7.28 -4.74
N LEU A 77 -2.50 -7.63 -3.47
CA LEU A 77 -3.02 -6.89 -2.32
C LEU A 77 -2.47 -5.46 -2.27
N VAL A 78 -1.19 -5.28 -2.59
CA VAL A 78 -0.54 -3.96 -2.62
C VAL A 78 -1.11 -3.11 -3.74
N ILE A 79 -1.31 -3.69 -4.93
CA ILE A 79 -1.96 -2.99 -6.05
C ILE A 79 -3.39 -2.57 -5.68
N THR A 80 -4.18 -3.45 -5.04
CA THR A 80 -5.52 -3.09 -4.59
C THR A 80 -5.51 -1.98 -3.55
N SER A 81 -4.56 -2.00 -2.61
CA SER A 81 -4.40 -0.93 -1.61
C SER A 81 -4.01 0.40 -2.25
N LEU A 82 -3.14 0.38 -3.27
CA LEU A 82 -2.74 1.56 -4.04
C LEU A 82 -3.93 2.14 -4.81
N ALA A 83 -4.71 1.27 -5.47
CA ALA A 83 -5.92 1.66 -6.19
C ALA A 83 -6.98 2.26 -5.26
N LEU A 84 -7.23 1.63 -4.10
CA LEU A 84 -8.19 2.13 -3.11
C LEU A 84 -7.75 3.48 -2.55
N ALA A 85 -6.49 3.63 -2.14
CA ALA A 85 -5.99 4.90 -1.60
C ALA A 85 -6.05 6.03 -2.64
N SER A 86 -5.63 5.77 -3.88
CA SER A 86 -5.67 6.76 -4.96
C SER A 86 -7.11 7.15 -5.33
N ALA A 87 -8.02 6.19 -5.42
CA ALA A 87 -9.44 6.44 -5.66
C ALA A 87 -10.06 7.28 -4.52
N THR A 88 -9.77 6.97 -3.26
CA THR A 88 -10.23 7.76 -2.11
C THR A 88 -9.76 9.21 -2.20
N ILE A 89 -8.48 9.45 -2.53
CA ILE A 89 -7.95 10.80 -2.69
C ILE A 89 -8.70 11.55 -3.79
N LEU A 90 -8.91 10.92 -4.95
CA LEU A 90 -9.66 11.53 -6.06
C LEU A 90 -11.09 11.90 -5.66
N VAL A 91 -11.79 11.01 -4.94
CA VAL A 91 -13.15 11.26 -4.47
C VAL A 91 -13.17 12.43 -3.49
N VAL A 92 -12.23 12.50 -2.53
CA VAL A 92 -12.15 13.62 -1.58
C VAL A 92 -11.87 14.93 -2.31
N VAL A 93 -10.96 14.94 -3.29
CA VAL A 93 -10.65 16.13 -4.09
C VAL A 93 -11.87 16.57 -4.89
N ALA A 94 -12.54 15.66 -5.60
CA ALA A 94 -13.74 15.97 -6.37
C ALA A 94 -14.87 16.53 -5.49
N ARG A 95 -15.08 15.94 -4.29
CA ARG A 95 -16.06 16.41 -3.32
C ARG A 95 -15.73 17.80 -2.79
N THR A 96 -14.45 18.07 -2.54
CA THR A 96 -13.97 19.39 -2.09
C THR A 96 -14.18 20.44 -3.17
N ILE A 97 -13.85 20.13 -4.42
CA ILE A 97 -14.06 21.03 -5.57
C ILE A 97 -15.56 21.32 -5.75
N ALA A 98 -16.41 20.28 -5.70
CA ALA A 98 -17.85 20.45 -5.80
C ALA A 98 -18.41 21.33 -4.66
N ALA A 99 -17.94 21.15 -3.43
CA ALA A 99 -18.36 21.96 -2.28
C ALA A 99 -17.87 23.43 -2.34
N ILE A 100 -16.89 23.74 -3.18
CA ILE A 100 -16.43 25.12 -3.42
C ILE A 100 -17.22 25.77 -4.56
N LEU A 101 -17.61 24.98 -5.57
CA LEU A 101 -18.29 25.46 -6.78
C LEU A 101 -19.81 25.63 -6.62
N PHE A 102 -20.43 24.90 -5.68
CA PHE A 102 -21.88 24.90 -5.43
C PHE A 102 -22.16 25.25 -3.97
#